data_AF-A0A1G5JNJ5-F1
#
_entry.id   AF-A0A1G5JNJ5-F1
#
_cell.length_a   1.000
_cell.length_b   1.000
_cell.length_c   1.000
_cell.angle_alpha   90.00
_cell.angle_beta   90.00
_cell.angle_gamma   90.00
#
_symmetry.space_group_name_H-M   'P 1'
#
loop_
_entity.id
_entity.type
_entity.pdbx_description
1 polymer ?
#
loop_
_entity_poly.entity_id
_entity_poly.type
_entity_poly.pdbx_seq_one_letter_code
_entity_poly.pdbx_strand_id
1 'polypeptide(L)'
;MRLIGMFAVAGAVVLASAAPTAMATAGDDPVATVSPNTVQPGQTVHLALHNCENPGEGGLAEGSLVGGGTTARSPIGITELKAGADGTLVGTATIENAERGTTETIYLACNSNPDEVVEATVTVTH
;
A
#
# COMPACT_ATOMS: atom_id res chain seq x y z
N MET A 1 -33.54 -53.59 48.35
CA MET A 1 -32.57 -52.83 49.15
C MET A 1 -32.10 -51.64 48.33
N ARG A 2 -32.33 -50.42 48.84
CA ARG A 2 -31.76 -49.16 48.36
C ARG A 2 -30.33 -49.04 48.90
N LEU A 3 -29.38 -48.54 48.11
CA LEU A 3 -28.17 -47.78 48.52
C LEU A 3 -27.34 -47.52 47.23
N ILE A 4 -27.43 -46.35 46.62
CA ILE A 4 -26.55 -45.16 46.79
C ILE A 4 -25.11 -45.43 46.32
N GLY A 5 -24.68 -44.68 45.31
CA GLY A 5 -23.28 -44.55 44.88
C GLY A 5 -23.18 -43.68 43.62
N MET A 6 -23.26 -42.36 43.75
CA MET A 6 -22.10 -41.45 43.73
C MET A 6 -21.87 -40.88 42.32
N PHE A 7 -22.47 -39.71 42.06
CA PHE A 7 -22.21 -38.91 40.86
C PHE A 7 -20.80 -38.31 40.96
N ALA A 8 -19.88 -38.82 40.15
CA ALA A 8 -18.58 -38.19 39.95
C ALA A 8 -18.73 -37.03 38.95
N VAL A 9 -18.62 -35.80 39.47
CA VAL A 9 -18.37 -34.60 38.68
C VAL A 9 -16.89 -34.60 38.30
N ALA A 10 -16.56 -34.74 37.02
CA ALA A 10 -15.23 -34.42 36.52
C ALA A 10 -15.22 -34.21 34.99
N GLY A 11 -14.74 -33.03 34.58
CA GLY A 11 -14.24 -32.76 33.23
C GLY A 11 -15.30 -32.18 32.27
N ALA A 12 -15.11 -31.07 31.59
CA ALA A 12 -13.94 -30.21 31.46
C ALA A 12 -14.45 -28.78 31.21
N VAL A 13 -13.85 -27.80 31.88
CA VAL A 13 -14.02 -26.39 31.51
C VAL A 13 -13.40 -26.23 30.12
N VAL A 14 -14.23 -25.90 29.14
CA VAL A 14 -13.78 -25.42 27.84
C VAL A 14 -13.11 -24.08 28.08
N LEU A 15 -11.78 -24.07 28.18
CA LEU A 15 -10.97 -22.87 28.02
C LEU A 15 -11.10 -22.45 26.55
N ALA A 16 -12.19 -21.77 26.23
CA ALA A 16 -12.25 -20.96 25.02
C ALA A 16 -11.25 -19.82 25.24
N SER A 17 -10.02 -20.03 24.79
CA SER A 17 -9.04 -18.99 24.56
C SER A 17 -9.63 -18.05 23.52
N ALA A 18 -10.41 -17.07 23.98
CA ALA A 18 -10.74 -15.89 23.20
C ALA A 18 -9.40 -15.19 22.93
N ALA A 19 -8.83 -15.47 21.77
CA ALA A 19 -7.78 -14.63 21.24
C ALA A 19 -8.34 -13.20 21.24
N PRO A 20 -7.60 -12.20 21.73
CA PRO A 20 -8.00 -10.83 21.50
C PRO A 20 -8.04 -10.66 19.99
N THR A 21 -9.24 -10.52 19.43
CA THR A 21 -9.43 -9.86 18.15
C THR A 21 -8.81 -8.49 18.34
N ALA A 22 -7.57 -8.34 17.89
CA ALA A 22 -6.94 -7.06 17.72
C ALA A 22 -7.94 -6.25 16.90
N MET A 23 -8.60 -5.30 17.55
CA MET A 23 -9.38 -4.30 16.87
C MET A 23 -8.37 -3.61 15.95
N ALA A 24 -8.51 -3.83 14.65
CA ALA A 24 -7.85 -3.00 13.66
C ALA A 24 -8.26 -1.58 14.02
N THR A 25 -7.32 -0.82 14.60
CA THR A 25 -7.45 0.62 14.67
C THR A 25 -7.65 1.05 13.24
N ALA A 26 -8.79 1.67 12.93
CA ALA A 26 -9.00 2.30 11.64
C ALA A 26 -7.78 3.18 11.38
N GLY A 27 -6.89 2.70 10.51
CA GLY A 27 -5.75 3.47 10.06
C GLY A 27 -6.28 4.65 9.28
N ASP A 28 -5.58 5.78 9.35
CA ASP A 28 -5.82 6.85 8.39
C ASP A 28 -5.73 6.28 6.95
N ASP A 29 -6.54 6.79 6.03
CA ASP A 29 -6.51 6.34 4.64
C ASP A 29 -5.09 6.52 4.04
N PRO A 30 -4.65 5.67 3.10
CA PRO A 30 -3.35 5.79 2.47
C PRO A 30 -3.16 7.13 1.74
N VAL A 31 -1.99 7.74 1.88
CA VAL A 31 -1.68 9.05 1.27
C VAL A 31 -0.39 8.97 0.48
N ALA A 32 -0.44 9.38 -0.79
CA ALA A 32 0.73 9.42 -1.67
C ALA A 32 1.30 10.84 -1.81
N THR A 33 2.63 10.93 -1.90
CA THR A 33 3.33 12.19 -2.22
C THR A 33 4.43 11.96 -3.24
N VAL A 34 4.71 13.02 -4.02
CA VAL A 34 5.77 13.05 -5.05
C VAL A 34 6.62 14.29 -4.83
N SER A 35 7.95 14.14 -4.81
CA SER A 35 8.89 15.24 -4.62
C SER A 35 10.16 15.09 -5.44
N PRO A 36 10.58 16.11 -6.21
CA PRO A 36 9.82 17.32 -6.54
C PRO A 36 8.57 16.99 -7.37
N ASN A 37 7.51 17.80 -7.22
CA ASN A 37 6.27 17.64 -8.00
C ASN A 37 6.25 18.48 -9.29
N THR A 38 7.34 19.20 -9.58
CA THR A 38 7.52 19.99 -10.82
C THR A 38 8.88 19.62 -11.42
N VAL A 39 8.88 19.05 -12.61
CA VAL A 39 10.05 18.36 -13.19
C VAL A 39 10.10 18.43 -14.71
N GLN A 40 11.25 18.11 -15.28
CA GLN A 40 11.43 17.86 -16.71
C GLN A 40 11.53 16.36 -17.02
N PRO A 41 11.20 15.91 -18.24
CA PRO A 41 11.45 14.55 -18.66
C PRO A 41 12.93 14.16 -18.45
N GLY A 42 13.16 12.96 -17.93
CA GLY A 42 14.47 12.43 -17.55
C GLY A 42 14.90 12.77 -16.12
N GLN A 43 14.16 13.60 -15.38
CA GLN A 43 14.42 13.85 -13.97
C GLN A 43 13.83 12.74 -13.08
N THR A 44 14.47 12.54 -11.93
CA THR A 44 14.02 11.58 -10.91
C THR A 44 13.14 12.28 -9.88
N VAL A 45 12.06 11.60 -9.47
CA VAL A 45 11.20 11.99 -8.36
C VAL A 45 11.27 10.94 -7.25
N HIS A 46 11.11 11.40 -6.02
CA HIS A 46 10.88 10.58 -4.85
C HIS A 46 9.37 10.35 -4.69
N LEU A 47 9.02 9.10 -4.44
CA LEU A 47 7.66 8.64 -4.20
C LEU A 47 7.56 8.22 -2.74
N ALA A 48 6.51 8.63 -2.07
CA ALA A 48 6.19 8.15 -0.72
C ALA A 48 4.71 7.79 -0.63
N LEU A 49 4.41 6.67 0.04
CA LEU A 49 3.06 6.21 0.34
C LEU A 49 2.96 5.92 1.84
N HIS A 50 2.11 6.70 2.51
CA HIS A 50 1.90 6.70 3.95
C HIS A 50 0.66 5.88 4.33
N ASN A 51 0.57 5.52 5.60
CA ASN A 51 -0.59 4.85 6.22
C ASN A 51 -0.97 3.49 5.61
N CYS A 52 -0.02 2.77 5.00
CA CYS A 52 -0.26 1.38 4.63
C CYS A 52 -0.44 0.51 5.88
N GLU A 53 -1.47 -0.36 5.89
CA GLU A 53 -1.76 -1.25 7.02
C GLU A 53 -0.56 -2.15 7.36
N ASN A 54 0.09 -2.72 6.35
CA ASN A 54 1.30 -3.50 6.51
C ASN A 54 2.40 -3.04 5.54
N PRO A 55 3.27 -2.08 5.94
CA PRO A 55 4.32 -1.58 5.07
C PRO A 55 5.43 -2.62 4.82
N GLY A 56 5.54 -3.66 5.65
CA GLY A 56 6.51 -4.74 5.45
C GLY A 56 6.31 -5.52 4.14
N GLU A 57 5.11 -5.47 3.56
CA GLU A 57 4.77 -6.10 2.27
C GLU A 57 5.17 -5.24 1.06
N GLY A 58 5.60 -4.00 1.29
CA GLY A 58 5.95 -3.05 0.25
C GLY A 58 4.74 -2.50 -0.50
N GLY A 59 4.99 -1.91 -1.65
CA GLY A 59 3.98 -1.33 -2.51
C GLY A 59 4.49 -1.15 -3.93
N LEU A 60 3.61 -0.66 -4.79
CA LEU A 60 3.92 -0.40 -6.19
C LEU A 60 3.47 1.01 -6.57
N ALA A 61 4.23 1.62 -7.47
CA ALA A 61 3.87 2.85 -8.14
C ALA A 61 4.00 2.68 -9.65
N GLU A 62 3.07 3.24 -10.43
CA GLU A 62 3.10 3.18 -11.89
C GLU A 62 2.39 4.36 -12.55
N GLY A 63 2.73 4.62 -13.81
CA GLY A 63 1.98 5.52 -14.68
C GLY A 63 0.79 4.87 -15.38
N SER A 64 0.06 5.67 -16.14
CA SER A 64 -0.98 5.21 -17.08
C SER A 64 -0.36 4.42 -18.24
N LEU A 65 -1.07 3.40 -18.74
CA LEU A 65 -0.67 2.71 -19.97
C LEU A 65 -0.70 3.66 -21.16
N VAL A 66 0.34 3.63 -21.99
CA VAL A 66 0.44 4.43 -23.22
C VAL A 66 0.51 3.55 -24.46
N GLY A 67 -0.22 3.92 -25.50
CA GLY A 67 -0.28 3.20 -26.77
C GLY A 67 -1.16 1.95 -26.72
N GLY A 68 -1.99 1.76 -27.75
CA GLY A 68 -2.87 0.59 -27.84
C GLY A 68 -2.08 -0.71 -28.00
N GLY A 69 -2.15 -1.59 -27.00
CA GLY A 69 -1.54 -2.92 -27.05
C GLY A 69 -0.07 -2.98 -26.63
N THR A 70 0.46 -1.94 -25.97
CA THR A 70 1.80 -1.98 -25.37
C THR A 70 1.72 -2.09 -23.85
N THR A 71 2.84 -2.42 -23.20
CA THR A 71 3.01 -2.37 -21.74
C THR A 71 3.74 -1.10 -21.28
N ALA A 72 3.95 -0.14 -22.18
CA ALA A 72 4.60 1.12 -21.84
C ALA A 72 3.71 1.95 -20.91
N ARG A 73 4.34 2.69 -20.01
CA ARG A 73 3.69 3.47 -18.96
C ARG A 73 4.23 4.91 -18.97
N SER A 74 3.39 5.87 -18.58
CA SER A 74 3.72 7.29 -18.45
C SER A 74 2.98 7.90 -17.25
N PRO A 75 3.60 8.76 -16.42
CA PRO A 75 4.92 9.35 -16.60
C PRO A 75 6.07 8.49 -16.06
N ILE A 76 5.78 7.35 -15.46
CA ILE A 76 6.79 6.44 -14.91
C ILE A 76 6.50 4.98 -15.28
N GLY A 77 7.54 4.15 -15.30
CA GLY A 77 7.40 2.69 -15.30
C GLY A 77 6.92 2.15 -13.95
N ILE A 78 6.78 0.82 -13.86
CA ILE A 78 6.49 0.13 -12.60
C ILE A 78 7.68 0.30 -11.66
N THR A 79 7.41 0.80 -10.47
CA THR A 79 8.41 1.10 -9.44
C THR A 79 8.00 0.43 -8.13
N GLU A 80 8.88 -0.38 -7.56
CA GLU A 80 8.68 -0.95 -6.23
C GLU A 80 8.89 0.11 -5.14
N LEU A 81 8.01 0.10 -4.14
CA LEU A 81 8.12 0.91 -2.94
C LEU A 81 8.50 0.00 -1.76
N LYS A 82 9.44 0.44 -0.93
CA LYS A 82 9.96 -0.31 0.21
C LYS A 82 9.73 0.45 1.50
N ALA A 83 9.47 -0.27 2.59
CA ALA A 83 9.33 0.35 3.90
C ALA A 83 10.59 1.14 4.29
N GLY A 84 10.40 2.42 4.60
CA GLY A 84 11.33 3.28 5.28
C GLY A 84 11.33 3.03 6.79
N ALA A 85 12.18 3.79 7.51
CA ALA A 85 12.37 3.62 8.94
C ALA A 85 11.13 3.97 9.80
N ASP A 86 10.22 4.78 9.26
CA ASP A 86 9.00 5.26 9.88
C ASP A 86 7.75 4.47 9.46
N GLY A 87 7.91 3.41 8.65
CA GLY A 87 6.80 2.66 8.07
C GLY A 87 6.19 3.28 6.81
N THR A 88 6.68 4.43 6.35
CA THR A 88 6.32 4.98 5.03
C THR A 88 6.93 4.13 3.93
N LEU A 89 6.18 3.78 2.90
CA LEU A 89 6.75 3.14 1.72
C LEU A 89 7.40 4.19 0.82
N VAL A 90 8.65 3.98 0.41
CA VAL A 90 9.41 4.93 -0.40
C VAL A 90 10.00 4.27 -1.65
N GLY A 91 10.09 5.05 -2.72
CA GLY A 91 10.72 4.66 -3.97
C GLY A 91 11.21 5.88 -4.77
N THR A 92 11.91 5.61 -5.86
CA THR A 92 12.38 6.64 -6.80
C THR A 92 12.05 6.22 -8.21
N ALA A 93 11.54 7.14 -9.01
CA ALA A 93 11.21 6.89 -10.41
C ALA A 93 11.71 8.01 -11.31
N THR A 94 12.10 7.68 -12.53
CA THR A 94 12.44 8.65 -13.57
C THR A 94 11.19 9.00 -14.36
N ILE A 95 10.97 10.29 -14.61
CA ILE A 95 9.87 10.78 -15.45
C ILE A 95 10.22 10.52 -16.92
N GLU A 96 9.50 9.62 -17.56
CA GLU A 96 9.72 9.17 -18.93
C GLU A 96 8.41 9.17 -19.71
N ASN A 97 8.48 9.36 -21.03
CA ASN A 97 7.33 9.32 -21.93
C ASN A 97 6.18 10.27 -21.56
N ALA A 98 6.48 11.33 -20.79
CA ALA A 98 5.52 12.34 -20.38
C ALA A 98 5.44 13.48 -21.39
N GLU A 99 4.23 14.00 -21.61
CA GLU A 99 4.03 15.20 -22.41
C GLU A 99 4.55 16.43 -21.65
N ARG A 100 5.17 17.38 -22.35
CA ARG A 100 5.68 18.60 -21.71
C ARG A 100 4.58 19.64 -21.59
N GLY A 101 4.51 20.32 -20.45
CA GLY A 101 3.48 21.31 -20.16
C GLY A 101 2.19 20.70 -19.60
N THR A 102 2.18 19.41 -19.27
CA THR A 102 1.02 18.70 -18.70
C THR A 102 1.21 18.41 -17.21
N THR A 103 0.12 18.06 -16.55
CA THR A 103 0.15 17.43 -15.23
C THR A 103 -0.22 15.97 -15.42
N GLU A 104 0.64 15.09 -14.93
CA GLU A 104 0.54 13.65 -15.07
C GLU A 104 0.22 13.00 -13.73
N THR A 105 -0.49 11.87 -13.76
CA THR A 105 -0.86 11.10 -12.55
C THR A 105 0.04 9.89 -12.41
N ILE A 106 0.53 9.67 -11.19
CA ILE A 106 1.20 8.46 -10.73
C ILE A 106 0.24 7.76 -9.78
N TYR A 107 0.01 6.48 -10.00
CA TYR A 107 -0.83 5.62 -9.15
C TYR A 107 0.06 4.84 -8.21
N LEU A 108 -0.28 4.82 -6.93
CA LEU A 108 0.45 4.09 -5.88
C LEU A 108 -0.53 3.21 -5.12
N ALA A 109 -0.09 2.01 -4.73
CA ALA A 109 -0.88 1.11 -3.89
C ALA A 109 0.01 0.37 -2.89
N CYS A 110 -0.54 0.14 -1.70
CA CYS A 110 0.07 -0.74 -0.71
C CYS A 110 -0.14 -2.19 -1.15
N ASN A 111 0.87 -3.05 -1.08
CA ASN A 111 0.68 -4.46 -1.45
C ASN A 111 -0.27 -5.22 -0.52
N SER A 112 -0.42 -4.74 0.72
CA SER A 112 -1.40 -5.26 1.68
C SER A 112 -2.85 -4.98 1.29
N ASN A 113 -3.09 -3.95 0.46
CA ASN A 113 -4.40 -3.64 -0.09
C ASN A 113 -4.29 -3.08 -1.52
N PRO A 114 -4.08 -3.93 -2.53
CA PRO A 114 -3.83 -3.49 -3.91
C PRO A 114 -5.05 -2.87 -4.59
N ASP A 115 -6.26 -3.08 -4.04
CA ASP A 115 -7.50 -2.50 -4.56
C ASP A 115 -7.66 -1.02 -4.16
N GLU A 116 -6.89 -0.56 -3.16
CA GLU A 116 -6.87 0.82 -2.69
C GLU A 116 -5.75 1.61 -3.35
N VAL A 117 -6.07 2.15 -4.53
CA VAL A 117 -5.14 2.95 -5.34
C VAL A 117 -5.24 4.42 -4.97
N VAL A 118 -4.08 5.02 -4.69
CA VAL A 118 -3.92 6.45 -4.39
C VAL A 118 -3.23 7.15 -5.54
N GLU A 119 -3.68 8.36 -5.85
CA GLU A 119 -3.13 9.18 -6.92
C GLU A 119 -2.20 10.26 -6.38
N ALA A 120 -1.07 10.46 -7.04
CA ALA A 120 -0.23 11.64 -6.85
C ALA A 120 0.10 12.28 -8.18
N THR A 121 0.16 13.61 -8.21
CA THR A 121 0.35 14.36 -9.46
C THR A 121 1.76 14.93 -9.57
N VAL A 122 2.27 14.97 -10.80
CA VAL A 122 3.53 15.63 -11.15
C VAL A 122 3.33 16.55 -12.34
N THR A 123 3.78 17.80 -12.24
CA THR A 123 3.75 18.77 -13.33
C THR A 123 5.04 18.67 -14.14
N VAL A 124 4.89 18.44 -15.44
CA VAL A 124 6.01 18.31 -16.38
C VAL A 124 6.20 19.62 -17.11
N THR A 125 7.36 20.25 -16.97
CA THR A 125 7.65 21.56 -17.60
C THR A 125 8.19 21.41 -19.03
N HIS A 126 8.19 22.51 -19.78
CA HIS A 126 8.78 22.61 -21.11
C HIS A 126 10.30 22.36 -21.15
#